data_AF-W1YF09-F1
#
_entry.id   AF-W1YF09-F1
#
_cell.length_a   1.000
_cell.length_b   1.000
_cell.length_c   1.000
_cell.angle_alpha   90.00
_cell.angle_beta   90.00
_cell.angle_gamma   90.00
#
_symmetry.space_group_name_H-M   'P 1'
#
loop_
_entity.id
_entity.type
_entity.pdbx_description
1 polymer ?
#
loop_
_entity_poly.entity_id
_entity_poly.type
_entity_poly.pdbx_seq_one_letter_code
_entity_poly.pdbx_strand_id
1 'polypeptide(L)' 'NHFEAGGFIRSREEFAWPNIQYHFLPVAINYNGSNAVKEHGFQCHVGSMRSPSRGHVRIKSRDPHQHPA' A
#
# COMPACT_ATOMS: atom_id res chain seq x y z
N ASN A 1 -14.12 -10.66 14.32
CA ASN A 1 -14.27 -9.44 13.52
C ASN A 1 -13.19 -8.47 13.96
N HIS A 2 -12.02 -8.47 13.29
CA HIS A 2 -11.02 -7.43 13.50
C HIS A 2 -11.52 -6.22 12.71
N PHE A 3 -12.34 -5.39 13.35
CA PHE A 3 -12.96 -4.24 12.69
C PHE A 3 -11.86 -3.30 12.22
N GLU A 4 -11.64 -3.30 10.91
CA GLU A 4 -10.81 -2.36 10.19
C GLU A 4 -11.45 -0.97 10.32
N ALA A 5 -10.86 -0.10 11.12
CA ALA A 5 -11.19 1.32 11.08
C ALA A 5 -10.34 1.94 9.97
N GLY A 6 -10.99 2.42 8.91
CA GLY A 6 -10.31 3.02 7.78
C GLY A 6 -11.06 4.22 7.23
N GLY A 7 -10.38 4.98 6.37
CA GLY A 7 -10.98 6.16 5.76
C GLY A 7 -10.20 6.66 4.56
N PHE A 8 -10.84 7.60 3.88
CA PHE A 8 -10.31 8.26 2.71
C PHE A 8 -10.15 9.74 3.01
N ILE A 9 -8.92 10.25 2.88
CA ILE A 9 -8.60 11.65 3.16
C ILE A 9 -8.07 12.31 1.90
N ARG A 10 -8.45 13.58 1.75
CA ARG A 10 -7.85 14.50 0.79
C ARG A 10 -6.63 15.17 1.43
N SER A 11 -5.45 14.96 0.85
CA SER A 11 -4.19 15.48 1.42
C SER A 11 -3.98 16.98 1.22
N ARG A 12 -4.55 17.56 0.15
CA ARG A 12 -4.43 18.98 -0.23
C ARG A 12 -5.68 19.45 -0.98
N GLU A 13 -5.95 20.75 -0.97
CA GLU A 13 -7.13 21.36 -1.61
C GLU A 13 -7.17 21.16 -3.14
N GLU A 14 -6.02 21.08 -3.79
CA GLU A 14 -5.86 20.86 -5.23
C GLU A 14 -6.45 19.52 -5.72
N PHE A 15 -6.64 18.54 -4.84
CA PHE A 15 -7.27 17.28 -5.21
C PHE A 15 -8.79 17.41 -5.16
N ALA A 16 -9.47 17.05 -6.25
CA ALA A 16 -10.94 17.03 -6.27
C ALA A 16 -11.55 15.89 -5.41
N TRP A 17 -10.77 14.85 -5.13
CA TRP A 17 -11.21 13.63 -4.45
C TRP A 17 -10.14 13.14 -3.46
N PRO A 18 -10.51 12.31 -2.46
CA PRO A 18 -9.54 11.67 -1.59
C PRO A 18 -8.44 10.94 -2.38
N ASN A 19 -7.21 11.08 -1.92
CA ASN A 19 -6.01 10.51 -2.54
C ASN A 19 -5.15 9.70 -1.56
N ILE A 20 -5.54 9.67 -0.28
CA ILE A 20 -4.94 8.86 0.76
C ILE A 20 -6.00 7.89 1.28
N GLN A 21 -5.66 6.60 1.32
CA GLN A 21 -6.39 5.60 2.09
C GLN A 21 -5.57 5.30 3.35
N TYR A 22 -6.23 5.24 4.50
CA TYR A 22 -5.61 4.73 5.71
C TYR A 22 -6.49 3.66 6.32
N HIS A 23 -5.85 2.70 6.97
CA HIS A 23 -6.52 1.61 7.66
C HIS A 23 -5.75 1.23 8.92
N PHE A 24 -6.51 0.96 9.97
CA PHE A 24 -6.02 0.63 11.29
C PHE A 24 -6.33 -0.83 11.59
N LEU A 25 -5.30 -1.58 11.96
CA LEU A 25 -5.43 -2.94 12.43
C LEU A 25 -4.94 -3.02 13.88
N PRO A 26 -5.75 -3.55 14.81
CA PRO A 26 -5.30 -3.86 16.17
C PRO A 26 -4.53 -5.20 16.19
N VAL A 27 -3.57 -5.39 15.27
CA VAL A 27 -2.68 -6.54 15.19
C VAL A 27 -1.28 -6.06 14.82
N ALA A 28 -0.25 -6.61 15.47
CA ALA A 28 1.14 -6.42 15.08
C ALA A 28 1.59 -7.57 14.15
N ILE A 29 1.53 -7.36 12.83
CA ILE A 29 1.97 -8.33 11.82
C ILE A 29 3.33 -7.91 11.25
N ASN A 30 4.28 -8.83 11.17
CA ASN A 30 5.51 -8.60 10.43
C ASN A 30 5.23 -8.54 8.92
N TYR A 31 5.75 -7.51 8.27
CA TYR A 31 5.49 -7.18 6.86
C TYR A 31 5.92 -8.28 5.85
N ASN A 32 6.69 -9.26 6.30
CA ASN A 32 7.19 -10.41 5.52
C ASN A 32 6.34 -11.70 5.69
N GLY A 33 5.21 -11.64 6.41
CA GLY A 33 4.32 -12.77 6.63
C GLY A 33 4.79 -13.79 7.66
N SER A 34 5.96 -13.60 8.30
CA SER A 34 6.44 -14.50 9.35
C SER A 34 6.02 -14.03 10.74
N ASN A 35 5.05 -14.76 11.29
CA ASN A 35 4.48 -14.72 12.65
C ASN A 35 4.07 -13.33 13.19
N ALA A 36 2.83 -13.24 13.68
CA ALA A 36 2.40 -12.12 14.49
C ALA A 36 3.37 -11.93 15.67
N VAL A 37 3.74 -10.68 15.93
CA VAL A 37 4.52 -10.36 17.14
C VAL A 37 3.65 -10.75 18.34
N LYS A 38 4.19 -11.54 19.27
CA LYS A 38 3.47 -11.98 20.48
C LYS A 38 3.37 -10.84 21.51
N GLU A 39 2.97 -9.67 21.07
CA GLU A 39 2.84 -8.46 21.89
C GLU A 39 1.59 -7.69 21.49
N HIS A 40 1.13 -6.82 22.38
CA HIS A 40 0.06 -5.89 22.08
C HIS A 40 0.58 -4.78 21.17
N GLY A 41 -0.08 -4.60 20.02
CA GLY A 41 0.32 -3.56 19.07
C GLY A 41 -0.80 -3.22 18.11
N PHE A 42 -0.66 -2.04 17.52
CA PHE A 42 -1.54 -1.54 16.48
C PHE A 42 -0.70 -1.17 15.26
N GLN A 43 -1.29 -1.31 14.08
CA GLN A 43 -0.69 -0.89 12.82
C GLN A 43 -1.62 0.10 12.14
N CYS A 44 -1.05 1.22 11.69
CA CYS A 44 -1.71 2.17 10.82
C CYS A 44 -0.96 2.16 9.50
N HIS A 45 -1.66 1.78 8.43
CA HIS A 45 -1.11 1.76 7.09
C HIS A 45 -1.70 2.92 6.30
N VAL A 46 -0.87 3.55 5.48
CA VAL A 46 -1.25 4.67 4.64
C VAL A 46 -0.87 4.35 3.20
N GLY A 47 -1.86 4.24 2.33
CA GLY A 47 -1.70 3.97 0.91
C GLY A 47 -1.95 5.21 0.06
N SER A 48 -1.02 5.52 -0.84
CA SER A 48 -1.25 6.53 -1.89
C SER A 48 -2.13 5.94 -2.98
N MET A 49 -3.33 6.52 -3.18
CA MET A 49 -4.27 6.05 -4.19
C MET A 49 -4.08 6.71 -5.56
N ARG A 50 -3.32 7.81 -5.62
CA ARG A 50 -3.16 8.64 -6.83
C ARG A 50 -1.72 9.14 -6.95
N SER A 51 -0.77 8.21 -6.95
CA SER A 51 0.65 8.57 -7.04
C SER A 51 0.95 9.34 -8.34
N PRO A 52 1.69 10.47 -8.28
CA PRO A 52 2.17 11.16 -9.47
C PRO A 52 3.29 10.38 -10.16
N SER A 53 3.90 9.38 -9.49
CA SER A 53 4.96 8.55 -10.07
C SER A 53 4.49 7.87 -11.36
N ARG A 54 5.38 7.85 -12.35
CA ARG A 54 5.19 7.17 -13.63
C ARG A 54 6.39 6.27 -13.89
N GLY A 55 6.16 5.14 -14.51
CA GLY A 55 7.19 4.21 -14.95
C GLY A 55 6.79 3.60 -16.29
N HIS A 56 7.70 2.85 -16.88
CA HIS A 56 7.42 2.05 -18.07
C HIS A 56 7.95 0.64 -17.85
N VAL A 57 7.42 -0.30 -18.63
CA VAL A 57 7.99 -1.64 -18.77
C VAL A 57 8.16 -1.88 -20.27
N ARG A 58 9.36 -2.23 -20.72
CA ARG A 58 9.67 -2.51 -22.13
C ARG A 58 10.31 -3.88 -22.30
N ILE A 59 9.86 -4.60 -23.32
CA ILE A 59 10.52 -5.83 -23.75
C ILE A 59 11.93 -5.50 -24.25
N LYS A 60 12.91 -6.30 -23.84
CA LYS A 60 14.30 -6.20 -24.33
C LYS A 60 14.60 -7.25 -25.41
N SER A 61 13.77 -8.29 -25.51
CA SER A 61 13.98 -9.44 -26.38
C SER A 61 12.66 -10.13 -26.71
N ARG A 62 12.70 -11.04 -27.68
CA ARG A 62 11.62 -11.99 -28.00
C ARG A 62 11.63 -13.21 -27.08
N ASP A 63 12.71 -13.41 -26.32
CA ASP A 63 12.79 -14.47 -25.30
C ASP A 63 11.90 -14.12 -24.10
N PRO A 64 10.84 -14.91 -23.81
CA PRO A 64 9.93 -14.65 -22.70
C PRO A 64 10.57 -14.85 -21.32
N HIS A 65 11.74 -15.49 -21.22
CA HIS A 65 12.47 -15.68 -19.97
C HIS A 65 13.38 -14.49 -19.62
N GLN A 66 13.62 -13.57 -20.56
CA GLN A 66 14.45 -12.40 -20.31
C GLN A 66 13.65 -11.31 -19.59
N HIS A 67 14.14 -10.89 -18.41
CA HIS A 67 13.52 -9.80 -17.64
C HIS A 67 13.40 -8.51 -18.46
N PRO A 68 12.26 -7.78 -18.40
CA PRO A 68 12.08 -6.51 -19.08
C PRO A 68 12.88 -5.37 -18.42
N ALA A 69 12.84 -4.18 -19.03
CA ALA A 69 13.39 -2.94 -18.49
C ALA A 69 12.28 -2.02 -17.97
#